data_AF-G5H6K9-F1
#
_entry.id   AF-G5H6K9-F1
#
_cell.length_a   1.000
_cell.length_b   1.000
_cell.length_c   1.000
_cell.angle_alpha   90.00
_cell.angle_beta   90.00
_cell.angle_gamma   90.00
#
_symmetry.space_group_name_H-M   'P 1'
#
loop_
_entity.id
_entity.type
_entity.pdbx_description
1 polymer ?
#
loop_
_entity_poly.entity_id
_entity_poly.type
_entity_poly.pdbx_seq_one_letter_code
_entity_poly.pdbx_strand_id
1 'polypeptide(L)'
;MTHAAKIINLPKILDKRGNLSFIEEKRHVPFEIHRTYWIYDVPGGEVRGGHAYRENEELVIALSGSFDVVLHDGKQEQRFSLNRSYYGLYIPKMTWRMLENFSTNALALILSSTTYDSKDYIRDFDQFIIEGCR
;
A
#
# COMPACT_ATOMS: atom_id res chain seq x y z
N MET A 1 6.54 -3.66 -18.71
CA MET A 1 6.87 -4.71 -17.73
C MET A 1 5.96 -4.49 -16.54
N THR A 2 5.13 -5.47 -16.17
CA THR A 2 4.32 -5.41 -14.96
C THR A 2 5.22 -5.68 -13.75
N HIS A 3 5.30 -4.72 -12.83
CA HIS A 3 6.07 -4.88 -11.59
C HIS A 3 5.28 -5.75 -10.62
N ALA A 4 5.92 -6.71 -9.94
CA ALA A 4 5.28 -7.47 -8.87
C ALA A 4 5.28 -6.70 -7.55
N ALA A 5 4.35 -7.05 -6.65
CA ALA A 5 4.33 -6.51 -5.30
C ALA A 5 5.65 -6.84 -4.57
N LYS A 6 6.23 -5.87 -3.87
CA LYS A 6 7.52 -6.04 -3.20
C LYS A 6 7.73 -5.06 -2.06
N ILE A 7 8.52 -5.48 -1.08
CA ILE A 7 9.01 -4.58 -0.04
C ILE A 7 10.11 -3.69 -0.63
N ILE A 8 9.99 -2.39 -0.38
CA ILE A 8 10.99 -1.37 -0.68
C ILE A 8 11.55 -0.86 0.64
N ASN A 9 12.85 -1.09 0.85
CA ASN A 9 13.56 -0.47 1.97
C ASN A 9 13.83 1.00 1.64
N LEU A 10 13.31 1.90 2.47
CA LEU A 10 13.49 3.33 2.31
C LEU A 10 14.82 3.77 2.96
N PRO A 11 15.45 4.84 2.48
CA PRO A 11 16.57 5.45 3.17
C PRO A 11 16.22 5.71 4.63
N LYS A 12 17.16 5.36 5.52
CA LYS A 12 17.03 5.58 6.96
C LYS A 12 18.31 6.22 7.46
N ILE A 13 18.23 7.51 7.77
CA ILE A 13 19.32 8.26 8.37
C ILE A 13 19.10 8.24 9.88
N LEU A 14 20.01 7.60 10.61
CA LEU A 14 19.99 7.52 12.07
C LEU A 14 21.04 8.48 12.63
N ASP A 15 20.61 9.40 13.50
CA ASP A 15 21.51 10.22 14.31
C ASP A 15 20.93 10.47 15.71
N LYS A 16 21.63 11.25 16.54
CA LYS A 16 21.25 11.55 17.93
C LYS A 16 19.86 12.21 18.09
N ARG A 17 19.29 12.77 17.03
CA ARG A 17 17.97 13.41 17.00
C ARG A 17 16.85 12.41 16.67
N GLY A 18 17.20 11.21 16.20
CA GLY A 18 16.24 10.16 15.86
C GLY A 18 16.49 9.56 14.47
N ASN A 19 15.40 9.15 13.82
CA ASN A 19 15.42 8.52 12.50
C ASN A 19 14.73 9.42 11.48
N LEU A 20 15.33 9.59 10.31
CA LEU A 20 14.74 10.27 9.16
C LEU A 20 14.67 9.29 7.99
N SER A 21 13.46 9.09 7.48
CA SER A 21 13.22 8.41 6.19
C SER A 21 12.60 9.38 5.21
N PHE A 22 12.89 9.21 3.93
CA PHE A 22 12.35 10.05 2.85
C PHE A 22 12.08 9.21 1.60
N ILE A 23 11.29 9.77 0.69
CA ILE A 23 10.87 9.13 -0.55
C ILE A 23 10.96 10.17 -1.64
N GLU A 24 11.46 9.77 -2.79
CA GLU A 24 11.57 10.60 -3.99
C GLU A 24 10.97 9.78 -5.13
N GLU A 25 10.05 10.39 -5.86
CA GLU A 25 9.43 9.76 -7.03
C GLU A 25 10.47 9.39 -8.08
N LYS A 26 10.19 8.35 -8.86
CA LYS A 26 11.09 7.82 -9.90
C LYS A 26 12.50 7.40 -9.42
N ARG A 27 12.80 7.48 -8.11
CA ARG A 27 14.04 7.01 -7.49
C ARG A 27 13.80 5.86 -6.53
N HIS A 28 12.91 6.07 -5.55
CA HIS A 28 12.58 5.05 -4.55
C HIS A 28 11.32 4.26 -4.93
N VAL A 29 10.45 4.86 -5.73
CA VAL A 29 9.22 4.25 -6.28
C VAL A 29 9.25 4.34 -7.82
N PRO A 30 8.63 3.39 -8.54
CA PRO A 30 8.66 3.36 -10.01
C PRO A 30 7.70 4.38 -10.68
N PHE A 31 6.93 5.14 -9.90
CA PHE A 31 5.90 6.07 -10.38
C PHE A 31 6.13 7.51 -9.91
N GLU A 32 5.43 8.45 -10.53
CA GLU A 32 5.27 9.85 -10.08
C GLU A 32 4.26 9.89 -8.94
N ILE A 33 4.53 10.67 -7.88
CA ILE A 33 3.65 10.75 -6.72
C ILE A 33 2.61 11.84 -6.99
N HIS A 34 1.48 11.45 -7.58
CA HIS A 34 0.39 12.38 -7.88
C HIS A 34 -0.52 12.65 -6.67
N ARG A 35 -0.56 11.73 -5.71
CA ARG A 35 -1.41 11.84 -4.53
C ARG A 35 -0.83 11.09 -3.36
N THR A 36 -1.02 11.65 -2.17
CA THR A 36 -0.77 10.97 -0.90
C THR A 36 -2.00 11.05 -0.03
N TYR A 37 -2.28 10.00 0.73
CA TYR A 37 -3.32 10.01 1.75
C TYR A 37 -2.89 9.13 2.92
N TRP A 38 -3.55 9.29 4.06
CA TRP A 38 -3.27 8.48 5.23
C TRP A 38 -4.54 7.97 5.88
N ILE A 39 -4.43 6.80 6.50
CA ILE A 39 -5.48 6.12 7.24
C ILE A 39 -5.03 6.09 8.71
N TYR A 40 -5.91 6.55 9.58
CA TYR A 40 -5.67 6.73 11.01
C TYR A 40 -6.97 6.50 11.80
N ASP A 41 -6.86 6.39 13.13
CA ASP A 41 -7.96 6.12 14.06
C ASP A 41 -8.85 4.91 13.69
N VAL A 42 -8.23 3.89 13.08
CA VAL A 42 -8.85 2.59 12.85
C VAL A 42 -8.83 1.83 14.17
N PRO A 43 -9.98 1.36 14.70
CA PRO A 43 -10.00 0.59 15.92
C PRO A 43 -9.13 -0.68 15.82
N GLY A 44 -8.58 -1.11 16.95
CA GLY A 44 -7.68 -2.27 16.98
C GLY A 44 -8.36 -3.55 16.53
N GLY A 45 -7.70 -4.31 15.65
CA GLY A 45 -8.23 -5.56 15.09
C GLY A 45 -9.22 -5.39 13.93
N GLU A 46 -9.60 -4.16 13.58
CA GLU A 46 -10.54 -3.91 12.49
C GLU A 46 -9.94 -4.18 11.10
N VAL A 47 -10.86 -4.36 10.15
CA VAL A 47 -10.56 -4.59 8.73
C VAL A 47 -11.07 -3.41 7.92
N ARG A 48 -10.26 -2.94 6.97
CA ARG A 48 -10.71 -2.07 5.90
C ARG A 48 -10.80 -2.91 4.63
N GLY A 49 -12.01 -2.95 4.08
CA GLY A 49 -12.41 -3.84 2.99
C GLY A 49 -11.52 -3.79 1.75
N GLY A 50 -11.77 -4.72 0.84
CA GLY A 50 -10.92 -4.94 -0.33
C GLY A 50 -11.28 -4.12 -1.55
N HIS A 51 -10.27 -3.77 -2.33
CA HIS A 51 -10.41 -3.22 -3.67
C HIS A 51 -9.14 -3.43 -4.48
N ALA A 52 -9.25 -3.34 -5.80
CA ALA A 52 -8.13 -3.17 -6.72
C ALA A 52 -8.27 -1.84 -7.47
N TYR A 53 -7.22 -1.47 -8.19
CA TYR A 53 -7.21 -0.35 -9.13
C TYR A 53 -6.89 -0.83 -10.53
N ARG A 54 -7.46 -0.21 -11.57
CA ARG A 54 -7.11 -0.51 -12.96
C ARG A 54 -5.78 0.11 -13.35
N GLU A 55 -5.54 1.34 -12.93
CA GLU A 55 -4.38 2.14 -13.28
C GLU A 55 -3.48 2.50 -12.10
N ASN A 56 -4.03 2.80 -10.92
CA ASN A 56 -3.23 3.24 -9.79
C ASN A 56 -2.31 2.15 -9.21
N GLU A 57 -1.02 2.43 -9.18
CA GLU A 57 0.00 1.80 -8.35
C GLU A 57 0.14 2.53 -7.00
N GLU A 58 0.49 1.80 -5.94
CA GLU A 58 0.60 2.33 -4.58
C GLU A 58 1.92 1.96 -3.90
N LEU A 59 2.36 2.80 -2.96
CA LEU A 59 3.31 2.43 -1.91
C LEU A 59 2.65 2.64 -0.55
N VAL A 60 2.60 1.59 0.28
CA VAL A 60 1.99 1.61 1.61
C VAL A 60 3.05 1.54 2.70
N ILE A 61 2.98 2.41 3.69
CA ILE A 61 3.95 2.49 4.78
C ILE A 61 3.22 2.59 6.12
N ALA A 62 3.65 1.83 7.11
CA ALA A 62 3.24 2.03 8.50
C ALA A 62 4.14 3.11 9.14
N LEU A 63 3.63 4.34 9.24
CA LEU A 63 4.34 5.44 9.91
C LEU A 63 4.35 5.28 11.44
N SER A 64 3.28 4.69 11.98
CA SER A 64 3.11 4.37 13.40
C SER A 64 2.31 3.07 13.53
N GLY A 65 2.49 2.37 14.64
CA GLY A 65 1.81 1.11 14.93
C GLY A 65 2.13 0.01 13.91
N SER A 66 1.15 -0.86 13.68
CA SER A 66 1.23 -1.94 12.70
C SER A 66 -0.12 -2.26 12.09
N PHE A 67 -0.09 -2.86 10.91
CA PHE A 67 -1.23 -3.50 10.26
C PHE A 67 -0.71 -4.51 9.24
N ASP A 68 -1.58 -5.41 8.82
CA ASP A 68 -1.30 -6.33 7.72
C ASP A 68 -1.88 -5.78 6.41
N VAL A 69 -1.12 -5.94 5.33
CA VAL A 69 -1.58 -5.77 3.96
C VAL A 69 -1.76 -7.15 3.35
N VAL A 70 -2.99 -7.46 2.96
CA VAL A 70 -3.33 -8.73 2.28
C VAL A 70 -3.53 -8.41 0.82
N LEU A 71 -2.74 -9.04 -0.06
CA LEU A 71 -2.77 -8.86 -1.50
C LEU A 71 -3.26 -10.13 -2.17
N HIS A 72 -4.08 -9.99 -3.22
CA HIS A 72 -4.47 -11.08 -4.09
C HIS A 72 -4.22 -10.67 -5.56
N ASP A 73 -3.50 -11.52 -6.30
CA ASP A 73 -3.11 -11.25 -7.70
C ASP A 73 -4.07 -11.88 -8.74
N GLY A 74 -5.17 -12.47 -8.25
CA GLY A 74 -6.15 -13.21 -9.04
C GLY A 74 -5.97 -14.72 -8.96
N LYS A 75 -4.83 -15.20 -8.46
CA LYS A 75 -4.51 -16.63 -8.31
C LYS A 75 -4.17 -17.01 -6.87
N GLN A 76 -3.40 -16.16 -6.19
CA GLN A 76 -2.91 -16.43 -4.85
C GLN A 76 -3.02 -15.20 -3.97
N GLU A 77 -3.18 -15.47 -2.67
CA GLU A 77 -3.13 -14.46 -1.62
C GLU A 77 -1.73 -14.42 -0.98
N GLN A 78 -1.25 -13.22 -0.68
CA GLN A 78 -0.04 -13.00 0.10
C GLN A 78 -0.25 -11.91 1.16
N ARG A 79 0.25 -12.17 2.36
CA ARG A 79 0.17 -11.25 3.50
C ARG A 79 1.52 -10.61 3.80
N PHE A 80 1.48 -9.32 4.13
CA PHE A 80 2.65 -8.53 4.53
C PHE A 80 2.35 -7.73 5.79
N SER A 81 3.07 -7.99 6.87
CA SER A 81 2.97 -7.17 8.09
C SER A 81 3.84 -5.93 7.97
N LEU A 82 3.22 -4.74 8.07
CA LEU A 82 3.94 -3.47 8.08
C LEU A 82 3.98 -2.91 9.50
N ASN A 83 5.19 -2.76 10.04
CA ASN A 83 5.40 -2.28 11.42
C ASN A 83 6.68 -1.44 11.59
N ARG A 84 7.26 -0.95 10.49
CA ARG A 84 8.40 -0.01 10.49
C ARG A 84 8.18 1.06 9.44
N SER A 85 8.47 2.30 9.83
CA SER A 85 8.36 3.48 8.97
C SER A 85 9.46 3.63 7.91
N TYR A 86 10.41 2.69 7.84
CA TYR A 86 11.53 2.70 6.90
C TYR A 86 11.48 1.59 5.84
N TYR A 87 10.36 0.86 5.72
CA TYR A 87 10.09 0.09 4.52
C TYR A 87 8.62 0.23 4.12
N GLY A 88 8.36 0.24 2.82
CA GLY A 88 7.02 0.31 2.25
C GLY A 88 6.72 -0.91 1.41
N LEU A 89 5.45 -1.28 1.29
CA LEU A 89 4.99 -2.28 0.35
C LEU A 89 4.55 -1.59 -0.94
N TYR A 90 5.27 -1.84 -2.02
CA TYR A 90 4.83 -1.44 -3.35
C TYR A 90 3.77 -2.43 -3.83
N ILE A 91 2.65 -1.90 -4.31
CA ILE A 91 1.51 -2.65 -4.82
C ILE A 91 1.26 -2.17 -6.26
N PRO A 92 1.43 -3.04 -7.26
CA PRO A 92 1.11 -2.68 -8.64
C PRO A 92 -0.40 -2.57 -8.83
N LYS A 93 -0.80 -1.85 -9.88
CA LYS A 93 -2.17 -1.88 -10.39
C LYS A 93 -2.63 -3.31 -10.67
N MET A 94 -3.94 -3.52 -10.75
CA MET A 94 -4.57 -4.84 -10.89
C MET A 94 -4.15 -5.84 -9.80
N THR A 95 -3.96 -5.34 -8.57
CA THR A 95 -3.79 -6.16 -7.37
C THR A 95 -4.91 -5.84 -6.40
N TRP A 96 -5.67 -6.85 -5.99
CA TRP A 96 -6.65 -6.68 -4.93
C TRP A 96 -5.94 -6.56 -3.60
N ARG A 97 -6.30 -5.54 -2.81
CA ARG A 97 -5.66 -5.25 -1.54
C ARG A 97 -6.68 -5.06 -0.42
N MET A 98 -6.35 -5.58 0.76
CA MET A 98 -7.05 -5.33 2.01
C MET A 98 -6.06 -4.83 3.07
N LEU A 99 -6.57 -4.11 4.04
CA LEU A 99 -5.82 -3.70 5.23
C LEU A 99 -6.54 -4.24 6.45
N GLU A 100 -5.83 -4.94 7.32
CA GLU A 100 -6.43 -5.56 8.50
C GLU A 100 -5.47 -5.63 9.68
N ASN A 101 -5.96 -6.11 10.81
CA ASN A 101 -5.16 -6.33 12.01
C ASN A 101 -4.43 -5.06 12.45
N PHE A 102 -5.12 -3.91 12.39
CA PHE A 102 -4.57 -2.63 12.82
C PHE A 102 -4.27 -2.68 14.33
N SER A 103 -3.10 -2.21 14.73
CA SER A 103 -2.79 -1.93 16.13
C SER A 103 -3.43 -0.60 16.56
N THR A 104 -3.56 -0.41 17.87
CA THR A 104 -3.80 0.93 18.42
C THR A 104 -2.74 1.91 17.90
N ASN A 105 -3.14 3.13 17.53
CA ASN A 105 -2.29 4.19 16.97
C ASN A 105 -1.61 3.86 15.63
N ALA A 106 -2.14 2.90 14.87
CA ALA A 106 -1.67 2.62 13.53
C ALA A 106 -1.94 3.81 12.59
N LEU A 107 -0.91 4.20 11.83
CA LEU A 107 -0.98 5.25 10.82
C LEU A 107 -0.42 4.70 9.51
N ALA A 108 -1.29 4.43 8.54
CA ALA A 108 -0.89 3.99 7.21
C ALA A 108 -0.75 5.21 6.29
N LEU A 109 0.42 5.45 5.73
CA LEU A 109 0.65 6.40 4.64
C LEU A 109 0.62 5.67 3.30
N ILE A 110 -0.12 6.21 2.33
CA ILE A 110 -0.18 5.69 0.97
C ILE A 110 0.27 6.78 0.01
N LEU A 111 1.21 6.42 -0.87
CA LEU A 111 1.59 7.20 -2.05
C LEU A 111 0.94 6.55 -3.27
N SER A 112 0.36 7.35 -4.16
CA SER A 112 -0.40 6.89 -5.31
C SER A 112 0.15 7.48 -6.61
N SER A 113 0.24 6.63 -7.63
CA SER A 113 0.68 6.99 -8.98
C SER A 113 -0.33 7.80 -9.80
N THR A 114 -1.56 7.95 -9.32
CA THR A 114 -2.61 8.72 -10.00
C THR A 114 -3.34 9.67 -9.06
N THR A 115 -3.96 10.70 -9.63
CA THR A 115 -4.98 11.50 -8.93
C THR A 115 -6.20 10.65 -8.59
N TYR A 116 -7.03 11.10 -7.65
CA TYR A 116 -8.27 10.37 -7.32
C TYR A 116 -9.21 10.28 -8.52
N ASP A 117 -9.59 9.05 -8.88
CA ASP A 117 -10.72 8.76 -9.78
C ASP A 117 -11.53 7.59 -9.18
N SER A 118 -12.82 7.81 -8.94
CA SER A 118 -13.71 6.77 -8.41
C SER A 118 -13.92 5.62 -9.39
N LYS A 119 -13.76 5.86 -10.70
CA LYS A 119 -13.91 4.87 -11.77
C LYS A 119 -12.70 3.93 -11.87
N ASP A 120 -11.57 4.29 -11.28
CA ASP A 120 -10.37 3.44 -11.27
C ASP A 120 -10.53 2.25 -10.31
N TYR A 121 -11.41 2.36 -9.32
CA TYR A 121 -11.65 1.29 -8.34
C TYR A 121 -12.37 0.09 -8.95
N ILE A 122 -11.92 -1.10 -8.55
CA ILE A 122 -12.65 -2.36 -8.65
C ILE A 122 -12.97 -2.78 -7.21
N ARG A 123 -14.25 -2.71 -6.84
CA ARG A 123 -14.71 -2.98 -5.46
C ARG A 123 -15.42 -4.33 -5.30
N ASP A 124 -15.71 -4.98 -6.40
CA ASP A 124 -16.28 -6.32 -6.44
C ASP A 124 -15.17 -7.32 -6.76
N PHE A 125 -15.04 -8.36 -5.92
CA PHE A 125 -13.93 -9.31 -6.06
C PHE A 125 -14.09 -10.17 -7.31
N ASP A 126 -15.31 -10.59 -7.65
CA ASP A 126 -15.57 -11.40 -8.84
C ASP A 126 -15.24 -10.61 -10.11
N GLN A 127 -15.60 -9.31 -10.15
CA GLN A 127 -15.18 -8.39 -11.20
C GLN A 127 -13.65 -8.29 -11.29
N PHE A 128 -12.96 -8.20 -10.15
CA PHE A 128 -11.49 -8.21 -10.13
C PHE A 128 -10.91 -9.50 -10.72
N ILE A 129 -11.46 -10.68 -10.39
CA ILE A 129 -11.02 -11.95 -10.98
C ILE A 129 -11.25 -11.97 -12.50
N ILE A 130 -12.38 -11.46 -12.98
CA ILE A 130 -12.70 -11.40 -14.42
C ILE A 130 -11.79 -10.43 -15.18
N GLU A 131 -11.45 -9.28 -14.59
CA GLU A 131 -10.60 -8.26 -15.22
C GLU A 131 -9.09 -8.58 -15.10
N GLY A 132 -8.66 -9.14 -13.97
CA GLY A 132 -7.25 -9.38 -13.63
C GLY A 132 -6.67 -10.69 -14.18
N CYS A 133 -7.51 -11.69 -14.49
CA CYS A 133 -7.08 -12.96 -15.09
C CYS A 133 -7.02 -12.94 -16.63
N ARG A 134 -7.02 -11.75 -17.25
CA ARG A 134 -6.85 -11.59 -18.70
C ARG A 134 -5.38 -11.45 -19.12
#